data_AF-A0A0L1ISR9-F1
#
_entry.id   AF-A0A0L1ISR9-F1
#
_cell.length_a   1.000
_cell.length_b   1.000
_cell.length_c   1.000
_cell.angle_alpha   90.00
_cell.angle_beta   90.00
_cell.angle_gamma   90.00
#
_symmetry.space_group_name_H-M   'P 1'
#
loop_
_entity.id
_entity.type
_entity.pdbx_description
1 polymer ?
#
loop_
_entity_poly.entity_id
_entity_poly.type
_entity_poly.pdbx_seq_one_letter_code
_entity_poly.pdbx_strand_id
1 'polypeptide(L)'
;MSSPQAASPAPLESAEAHNGALTSPTTVQEEPRPGYSKRRRLQERHQQLRKRGRTPPSAYARRDMNETAQQPNRNESSNRSPSPLAPPRSPSPDAQARKRKRPGGGARMGLVDRETLRRRQEERERSQQEEAMRFSQNRGVTDIVRHHYNAVPQRGREWRKTESKIKGLRSFNNWIKSTLIQKFSPDEEFVSRSIGTKDWADDNAPPPMEDKRLLVVDLGCGKGGDLGKWQLAPQPVDLYVGLDPAEVSIVQARERYNGMRTGRGPRRPRGPLFHAEFAPKDCFGEYLGDVPIVQQVGIDPNAGPGGSVMSSRWGGGGFDVVASMFTIHYAFESEEKTRQMLRNVAGCLKKGGRFLGVCPNSDIISARVAELNAKRKERETAAKKEEAEPEDGEVEEDDNKIEWGNSIYRVRFSGDTPEDGIFRPPFGWKYSYFMEEAVEEVPEYVVPWEAFRALTEDYNLELQYRKPFLEVWEDEKDDQELGPLSERMGVRDRNTGALLMTEEEKEAASFYHAFCFYKV
;
A
#
# COMPACT_ATOMS: atom_id res chain seq x y z
N MET A 1 90.73 -38.42 10.24
CA MET A 1 90.75 -39.59 9.35
C MET A 1 89.31 -39.95 9.00
N SER A 2 88.99 -39.90 7.71
CA SER A 2 88.03 -40.72 6.95
C SER A 2 86.54 -40.79 7.32
N SER A 3 85.70 -40.47 6.31
CA SER A 3 84.30 -40.91 6.06
C SER A 3 84.14 -42.45 6.12
N PRO A 4 82.92 -43.06 6.06
CA PRO A 4 81.99 -43.13 4.87
C PRO A 4 80.46 -43.03 5.22
N GLN A 5 79.53 -42.65 4.32
CA GLN A 5 78.74 -43.45 3.30
C GLN A 5 78.06 -44.73 3.83
N ALA A 6 76.93 -45.29 3.33
CA ALA A 6 75.76 -44.99 2.49
C ALA A 6 75.11 -46.38 2.22
N ALA A 7 73.77 -46.53 2.07
CA ALA A 7 73.13 -47.52 1.16
C ALA A 7 71.59 -47.58 1.28
N SER A 8 70.91 -47.43 0.14
CA SER A 8 69.56 -47.94 -0.18
C SER A 8 69.65 -49.35 -0.80
N PRO A 9 68.52 -50.04 -1.08
CA PRO A 9 68.03 -50.08 -2.47
C PRO A 9 66.49 -50.15 -2.64
N ALA A 10 66.05 -50.07 -3.90
CA ALA A 10 64.66 -50.05 -4.40
C ALA A 10 64.32 -51.37 -5.20
N PRO A 11 63.36 -51.41 -6.18
CA PRO A 11 62.10 -52.19 -6.20
C PRO A 11 62.00 -53.23 -7.37
N LEU A 12 60.83 -53.86 -7.64
CA LEU A 12 60.39 -54.55 -8.90
C LEU A 12 58.89 -54.99 -8.79
N GLU A 13 57.95 -54.56 -9.67
CA GLU A 13 57.35 -55.23 -10.88
C GLU A 13 56.63 -56.59 -10.62
N SER A 14 55.60 -57.09 -11.32
CA SER A 14 54.51 -56.67 -12.25
C SER A 14 53.71 -57.95 -12.65
N ALA A 15 52.57 -57.83 -13.38
CA ALA A 15 51.91 -58.83 -14.27
C ALA A 15 50.67 -59.68 -13.83
N GLU A 16 49.50 -59.28 -14.37
CA GLU A 16 48.55 -59.96 -15.29
C GLU A 16 48.03 -61.42 -15.15
N ALA A 17 46.68 -61.51 -15.02
CA ALA A 17 45.65 -62.12 -15.93
C ALA A 17 45.45 -63.64 -16.19
N HIS A 18 44.14 -63.96 -16.43
CA HIS A 18 43.48 -65.12 -17.10
C HIS A 18 43.05 -66.36 -16.26
N ASN A 19 41.94 -67.09 -16.51
CA ASN A 19 40.64 -66.92 -17.21
C ASN A 19 39.77 -68.22 -17.02
N GLY A 20 38.44 -68.12 -17.12
CA GLY A 20 37.49 -69.20 -17.55
C GLY A 20 36.74 -70.02 -16.47
N ALA A 21 35.47 -70.47 -16.62
CA ALA A 21 34.45 -70.32 -17.68
C ALA A 21 33.06 -70.92 -17.27
N LEU A 22 31.99 -70.43 -17.93
CA LEU A 22 30.69 -71.05 -18.34
C LEU A 22 29.64 -71.45 -17.25
N THR A 23 28.33 -71.16 -17.36
CA THR A 23 27.36 -71.41 -18.47
C THR A 23 26.14 -70.46 -18.47
N SER A 24 25.48 -70.33 -19.63
CA SER A 24 24.17 -69.69 -19.95
C SER A 24 23.14 -70.79 -20.36
N PRO A 25 21.81 -70.61 -20.62
CA PRO A 25 21.10 -69.58 -21.45
C PRO A 25 19.79 -69.04 -20.76
N THR A 26 18.98 -68.08 -21.23
CA THR A 26 18.26 -67.93 -22.51
C THR A 26 17.62 -66.53 -22.60
N THR A 27 17.67 -65.94 -23.79
CA THR A 27 17.09 -64.65 -24.22
C THR A 27 15.61 -64.76 -24.60
N VAL A 28 14.79 -63.74 -24.29
CA VAL A 28 13.59 -63.38 -25.08
C VAL A 28 13.55 -61.85 -25.27
N GLN A 29 13.31 -61.49 -26.53
CA GLN A 29 13.35 -60.16 -27.14
C GLN A 29 12.11 -59.32 -26.78
N GLU A 30 12.30 -58.02 -26.51
CA GLU A 30 11.23 -57.02 -26.49
C GLU A 30 10.97 -56.51 -27.91
N GLU A 31 9.76 -56.76 -28.41
CA GLU A 31 9.17 -56.12 -29.59
C GLU A 31 8.03 -55.16 -29.15
N PRO A 32 7.81 -54.02 -29.84
CA PRO A 32 7.08 -52.89 -29.27
C PRO A 32 5.67 -52.69 -29.88
N ARG A 33 4.60 -52.64 -29.08
CA ARG A 33 3.25 -52.16 -29.50
C ARG A 33 2.36 -51.74 -28.30
N PRO A 34 1.29 -50.94 -28.48
CA PRO A 34 1.17 -49.68 -29.21
C PRO A 34 0.68 -48.53 -28.30
N GLY A 35 0.86 -47.29 -28.77
CA GLY A 35 0.41 -46.09 -28.06
C GLY A 35 -1.11 -46.02 -27.88
N TYR A 36 -1.55 -45.96 -26.62
CA TYR A 36 -2.91 -45.54 -26.27
C TYR A 36 -2.95 -44.01 -26.12
N SER A 37 -3.66 -43.33 -27.02
CA SER A 37 -3.79 -41.88 -26.99
C SER A 37 -4.49 -41.39 -25.71
N LYS A 38 -4.03 -40.24 -25.19
CA LYS A 38 -4.61 -39.51 -24.05
C LYS A 38 -6.09 -39.15 -24.21
N ARG A 39 -6.70 -39.37 -25.39
CA ARG A 39 -8.08 -39.02 -25.70
C ARG A 39 -9.11 -40.05 -25.20
N ARG A 40 -8.72 -41.31 -24.97
CA ARG A 40 -9.64 -42.38 -24.53
C ARG A 40 -9.82 -42.45 -23.00
N ARG A 41 -8.80 -42.07 -22.21
CA ARG A 41 -8.91 -41.96 -20.73
C ARG A 41 -9.78 -40.80 -20.25
N LEU A 42 -9.97 -39.75 -21.07
CA LEU A 42 -10.86 -38.63 -20.73
C LEU A 42 -12.34 -38.97 -20.97
N GLN A 43 -12.63 -39.88 -21.90
CA GLN A 43 -14.00 -40.25 -22.29
C GLN A 43 -14.66 -41.24 -21.31
N GLU A 44 -13.89 -42.14 -20.69
CA GLU A 44 -14.41 -43.05 -19.64
C GLU A 44 -14.71 -42.33 -18.32
N ARG A 45 -14.00 -41.23 -18.01
CA ARG A 45 -14.29 -40.40 -16.83
C ARG A 45 -15.54 -39.54 -16.99
N HIS A 46 -15.90 -39.19 -18.24
CA HIS A 46 -17.08 -38.39 -18.56
C HIS A 46 -18.37 -39.22 -18.71
N GLN A 47 -18.31 -40.55 -18.76
CA GLN A 47 -19.49 -41.43 -18.80
C GLN A 47 -19.95 -41.94 -17.42
N GLN A 48 -19.10 -41.93 -16.39
CA GLN A 48 -19.50 -42.34 -15.03
C GLN A 48 -20.26 -41.28 -14.21
N LEU A 49 -20.48 -40.07 -14.75
CA LEU A 49 -21.24 -39.01 -14.06
C LEU A 49 -22.63 -38.73 -14.65
N ARG A 50 -23.14 -39.59 -15.52
CA ARG A 50 -24.51 -39.50 -16.03
C ARG A 50 -25.34 -40.73 -15.66
N LYS A 51 -25.94 -40.72 -14.46
CA LYS A 51 -27.38 -40.96 -14.18
C LYS A 51 -27.65 -41.49 -12.75
N ARG A 52 -28.75 -40.96 -12.18
CA ARG A 52 -29.47 -41.25 -10.90
C ARG A 52 -28.81 -40.60 -9.66
N GLY A 53 -29.41 -39.66 -8.91
CA GLY A 53 -30.76 -39.10 -8.85
C GLY A 53 -31.34 -39.26 -7.45
N ARG A 54 -31.46 -38.16 -6.67
CA ARG A 54 -32.49 -37.88 -5.64
C ARG A 54 -32.22 -36.54 -4.93
N THR A 55 -33.14 -35.59 -5.06
CA THR A 55 -33.24 -34.33 -4.29
C THR A 55 -34.46 -34.39 -3.36
N PRO A 56 -34.39 -33.74 -2.18
CA PRO A 56 -35.53 -32.95 -1.68
C PRO A 56 -35.05 -31.65 -0.94
N PRO A 57 -35.94 -30.73 -0.48
CA PRO A 57 -36.22 -29.50 -1.23
C PRO A 57 -36.00 -28.19 -0.44
N SER A 58 -36.02 -27.11 -1.22
CA SER A 58 -36.09 -25.69 -0.85
C SER A 58 -37.23 -25.35 0.12
N ALA A 59 -36.95 -24.49 1.10
CA ALA A 59 -37.94 -23.90 1.99
C ALA A 59 -37.94 -22.37 1.83
N TYR A 60 -38.71 -21.85 0.86
CA TYR A 60 -39.33 -20.53 0.92
C TYR A 60 -40.36 -20.39 -0.21
N ALA A 61 -41.66 -20.40 0.13
CA ALA A 61 -42.70 -19.58 -0.49
C ALA A 61 -44.12 -19.92 0.02
N ARG A 62 -44.78 -18.88 0.59
CA ARG A 62 -46.24 -18.57 0.55
C ARG A 62 -47.14 -19.45 1.43
N ARG A 63 -48.26 -19.02 2.03
CA ARG A 63 -49.07 -17.77 2.06
C ARG A 63 -50.18 -17.95 3.12
N ASP A 64 -50.73 -16.83 3.58
CA ASP A 64 -52.15 -16.56 3.85
C ASP A 64 -52.92 -17.13 5.07
N MET A 65 -53.45 -16.13 5.82
CA MET A 65 -54.85 -15.93 6.26
C MET A 65 -55.35 -16.63 7.54
N ASN A 66 -55.67 -15.79 8.56
CA ASN A 66 -57.01 -15.49 9.14
C ASN A 66 -57.58 -16.64 10.00
N GLU A 67 -58.29 -16.49 11.12
CA GLU A 67 -59.00 -15.39 11.78
C GLU A 67 -59.48 -15.96 13.15
N THR A 68 -59.75 -15.09 14.14
CA THR A 68 -60.68 -15.30 15.28
C THR A 68 -60.51 -16.50 16.25
N ALA A 69 -60.28 -16.20 17.54
CA ALA A 69 -61.15 -16.66 18.65
C ALA A 69 -60.71 -16.08 20.02
N GLN A 70 -61.59 -15.25 20.60
CA GLN A 70 -62.09 -15.27 21.98
C GLN A 70 -61.12 -15.34 23.18
N GLN A 71 -61.12 -14.23 23.95
CA GLN A 71 -61.05 -14.22 25.44
C GLN A 71 -62.15 -15.13 26.05
N PRO A 72 -62.07 -15.64 27.31
CA PRO A 72 -61.72 -14.86 28.53
C PRO A 72 -61.11 -15.59 29.76
N ASN A 73 -60.77 -14.77 30.78
CA ASN A 73 -60.75 -15.05 32.25
C ASN A 73 -59.68 -16.02 32.81
N ARG A 74 -59.18 -15.93 34.04
CA ARG A 74 -59.19 -14.97 35.18
C ARG A 74 -58.22 -15.57 36.22
N ASN A 75 -57.61 -14.71 37.05
CA ASN A 75 -57.02 -14.97 38.37
C ASN A 75 -55.84 -15.96 38.51
N GLU A 76 -54.69 -15.46 38.95
CA GLU A 76 -54.28 -15.62 40.36
C GLU A 76 -53.16 -14.65 40.76
N SER A 77 -53.13 -14.37 42.06
CA SER A 77 -52.51 -13.24 42.73
C SER A 77 -51.23 -13.59 43.48
N SER A 78 -50.38 -12.57 43.65
CA SER A 78 -49.65 -12.17 44.87
C SER A 78 -48.11 -12.19 44.84
N ASN A 79 -47.58 -11.14 45.50
CA ASN A 79 -46.21 -10.87 45.97
C ASN A 79 -45.24 -10.08 45.08
N ARG A 80 -45.22 -8.75 45.27
CA ARG A 80 -44.07 -8.00 45.86
C ARG A 80 -44.35 -6.51 46.07
N SER A 81 -43.74 -5.97 47.12
CA SER A 81 -44.00 -4.69 47.83
C SER A 81 -43.61 -3.40 47.07
N PRO A 82 -44.12 -2.22 47.49
CA PRO A 82 -43.99 -0.94 46.76
C PRO A 82 -42.87 -0.01 47.29
N SER A 83 -42.25 0.75 46.39
CA SER A 83 -41.29 1.84 46.69
C SER A 83 -42.02 3.14 47.09
N PRO A 84 -41.40 4.03 47.91
CA PRO A 84 -42.10 5.13 48.58
C PRO A 84 -42.22 6.42 47.75
N LEU A 85 -43.32 7.13 47.99
CA LEU A 85 -43.70 8.44 47.43
C LEU A 85 -43.01 9.61 48.18
N ALA A 86 -42.75 10.69 47.44
CA ALA A 86 -42.16 11.94 47.93
C ALA A 86 -43.14 12.79 48.77
N PRO A 87 -42.67 13.57 49.75
CA PRO A 87 -43.52 14.43 50.59
C PRO A 87 -43.91 15.77 49.92
N PRO A 88 -45.03 16.39 50.35
CA PRO A 88 -45.63 17.56 49.70
C PRO A 88 -45.02 18.90 50.15
N ARG A 89 -45.15 19.92 49.29
CA ARG A 89 -44.73 21.31 49.52
C ARG A 89 -45.67 22.05 50.49
N SER A 90 -45.12 22.93 51.31
CA SER A 90 -45.82 23.95 52.08
C SER A 90 -45.15 25.34 51.90
N PRO A 91 -45.84 26.46 52.22
CA PRO A 91 -45.84 27.69 51.41
C PRO A 91 -44.87 28.80 51.88
N SER A 92 -44.57 29.75 50.97
CA SER A 92 -43.75 30.95 51.22
C SER A 92 -44.31 31.90 52.27
N PRO A 93 -43.41 32.62 52.97
CA PRO A 93 -43.67 33.98 53.41
C PRO A 93 -42.61 35.00 52.97
N ASP A 94 -43.03 36.26 53.06
CA ASP A 94 -42.55 37.50 52.47
C ASP A 94 -41.10 37.98 52.71
N ALA A 95 -40.68 38.78 51.72
CA ALA A 95 -39.89 40.02 51.80
C ALA A 95 -38.69 40.12 52.76
N GLN A 96 -37.50 40.26 52.18
CA GLN A 96 -36.52 41.30 52.58
C GLN A 96 -35.53 41.63 51.45
N ALA A 97 -35.41 42.93 51.16
CA ALA A 97 -34.69 43.51 50.04
C ALA A 97 -33.15 43.39 50.16
N ARG A 98 -32.46 43.02 49.09
CA ARG A 98 -31.00 43.15 48.96
C ARG A 98 -30.60 44.14 47.85
N LYS A 99 -29.59 44.94 48.20
CA LYS A 99 -29.13 46.20 47.60
C LYS A 99 -28.78 46.11 46.10
N ARG A 100 -29.17 47.15 45.34
CA ARG A 100 -28.79 47.39 43.93
C ARG A 100 -27.27 47.52 43.80
N LYS A 101 -26.64 46.67 42.97
CA LYS A 101 -25.28 46.87 42.46
C LYS A 101 -25.32 47.91 41.33
N ARG A 102 -24.34 48.84 41.33
CA ARG A 102 -24.10 49.85 40.31
C ARG A 102 -23.88 49.21 38.92
N PRO A 103 -24.32 49.83 37.82
CA PRO A 103 -24.05 49.33 36.47
C PRO A 103 -22.58 49.58 36.13
N GLY A 104 -21.77 48.53 36.19
CA GLY A 104 -20.40 48.53 35.71
C GLY A 104 -20.35 48.14 34.22
N GLY A 105 -19.79 49.02 33.40
CA GLY A 105 -18.97 48.67 32.23
C GLY A 105 -19.61 48.02 30.99
N GLY A 106 -20.86 47.59 31.01
CA GLY A 106 -21.47 46.86 29.88
C GLY A 106 -21.96 47.70 28.69
N ALA A 107 -22.01 49.04 28.81
CA ALA A 107 -22.68 49.91 27.84
C ALA A 107 -21.74 50.72 26.93
N ARG A 108 -20.61 50.13 26.51
CA ARG A 108 -19.71 50.73 25.51
C ARG A 108 -19.23 49.76 24.42
N MET A 109 -19.93 48.65 24.20
CA MET A 109 -19.75 47.79 23.01
C MET A 109 -20.85 48.04 21.98
N GLY A 110 -21.22 49.30 21.78
CA GLY A 110 -22.21 49.72 20.79
C GLY A 110 -21.55 50.50 19.68
N LEU A 111 -20.72 49.84 18.86
CA LEU A 111 -20.33 50.26 17.50
C LEU A 111 -19.34 49.27 16.84
N VAL A 112 -19.47 47.95 17.11
CA VAL A 112 -19.01 46.97 16.11
C VAL A 112 -20.16 46.88 15.11
N ASP A 113 -19.94 47.52 13.97
CA ASP A 113 -20.90 47.71 12.89
C ASP A 113 -21.68 46.41 12.61
N ARG A 114 -23.01 46.45 12.76
CA ARG A 114 -23.90 45.27 12.57
C ARG A 114 -23.71 44.64 11.19
N GLU A 115 -23.28 45.44 10.23
CA GLU A 115 -22.95 45.02 8.87
C GLU A 115 -21.67 44.16 8.82
N THR A 116 -20.65 44.46 9.62
CA THR A 116 -19.42 43.65 9.70
C THR A 116 -19.65 42.28 10.34
N LEU A 117 -20.54 42.18 11.33
CA LEU A 117 -20.93 40.91 11.94
C LEU A 117 -21.72 40.03 10.97
N ARG A 118 -22.65 40.62 10.21
CA ARG A 118 -23.43 39.93 9.19
C ARG A 118 -22.54 39.45 8.02
N ARG A 119 -21.62 40.29 7.53
CA ARG A 119 -20.66 39.93 6.49
C ARG A 119 -19.74 38.78 6.92
N ARG A 120 -19.26 38.78 8.17
CA ARG A 120 -18.45 37.69 8.75
C ARG A 120 -19.26 36.39 8.98
N GLN A 121 -20.58 36.50 9.08
CA GLN A 121 -21.48 35.35 9.20
C GLN A 121 -21.79 34.77 7.81
N GLU A 122 -22.11 35.61 6.83
CA GLU A 122 -22.30 35.23 5.43
C GLU A 122 -21.02 34.64 4.81
N GLU A 123 -19.84 35.17 5.15
CA GLU A 123 -18.53 34.63 4.71
C GLU A 123 -18.25 33.25 5.33
N ARG A 124 -18.65 33.02 6.58
CA ARG A 124 -18.57 31.71 7.24
C ARG A 124 -19.58 30.71 6.70
N GLU A 125 -20.80 31.14 6.39
CA GLU A 125 -21.81 30.29 5.77
C GLU A 125 -21.41 29.93 4.33
N ARG A 126 -20.83 30.88 3.58
CA ARG A 126 -20.31 30.62 2.24
C ARG A 126 -19.09 29.70 2.28
N SER A 127 -18.16 29.89 3.24
CA SER A 127 -17.03 28.97 3.42
C SER A 127 -17.51 27.56 3.80
N GLN A 128 -18.51 27.45 4.69
CA GLN A 128 -19.10 26.15 5.06
C GLN A 128 -19.84 25.48 3.90
N GLN A 129 -20.52 26.25 3.05
CA GLN A 129 -21.18 25.72 1.85
C GLN A 129 -20.17 25.28 0.79
N GLU A 130 -19.09 26.04 0.58
CA GLU A 130 -17.97 25.65 -0.28
C GLU A 130 -17.24 24.42 0.25
N GLU A 131 -17.00 24.34 1.57
CA GLU A 131 -16.43 23.16 2.23
C GLU A 131 -17.35 21.94 2.10
N ALA A 132 -18.67 22.10 2.27
CA ALA A 132 -19.64 21.01 2.11
C ALA A 132 -19.74 20.53 0.66
N MET A 133 -19.73 21.44 -0.32
CA MET A 133 -19.68 21.08 -1.74
C MET A 133 -18.38 20.38 -2.11
N ARG A 134 -17.23 20.90 -1.64
CA ARG A 134 -15.93 20.24 -1.81
C ARG A 134 -15.93 18.86 -1.17
N PHE A 135 -16.42 18.72 0.06
CA PHE A 135 -16.53 17.43 0.74
C PHE A 135 -17.38 16.42 -0.05
N SER A 136 -18.50 16.86 -0.62
CA SER A 136 -19.35 16.01 -1.48
C SER A 136 -18.67 15.61 -2.79
N GLN A 137 -17.95 16.52 -3.45
CA GLN A 137 -17.18 16.21 -4.66
C GLN A 137 -15.99 15.27 -4.34
N ASN A 138 -15.33 15.47 -3.21
CA ASN A 138 -14.17 14.69 -2.74
C ASN A 138 -14.54 13.25 -2.38
N ARG A 139 -15.73 13.06 -1.80
CA ARG A 139 -16.29 11.71 -1.59
C ARG A 139 -16.45 10.98 -2.91
N GLY A 140 -16.89 11.70 -3.96
CA GLY A 140 -16.98 11.17 -5.32
C GLY A 140 -15.64 10.69 -5.87
N VAL A 141 -14.54 11.42 -5.67
CA VAL A 141 -13.20 10.99 -6.14
C VAL A 141 -12.72 9.74 -5.41
N THR A 142 -12.83 9.73 -4.07
CA THR A 142 -12.44 8.57 -3.26
C THR A 142 -13.25 7.32 -3.64
N ASP A 143 -14.55 7.49 -3.90
CA ASP A 143 -15.42 6.41 -4.35
C ASP A 143 -15.08 5.91 -5.76
N ILE A 144 -14.67 6.80 -6.69
CA ILE A 144 -14.18 6.43 -8.03
C ILE A 144 -12.93 5.55 -7.92
N VAL A 145 -11.93 5.97 -7.13
CA VAL A 145 -10.69 5.21 -6.92
C VAL A 145 -11.00 3.85 -6.30
N ARG A 146 -11.84 3.81 -5.27
CA ARG A 146 -12.29 2.58 -4.62
C ARG A 146 -13.01 1.64 -5.60
N HIS A 147 -13.94 2.17 -6.40
CA HIS A 147 -14.68 1.40 -7.38
C HIS A 147 -13.76 0.83 -8.46
N HIS A 148 -12.81 1.62 -8.96
CA HIS A 148 -11.81 1.17 -9.92
C HIS A 148 -11.06 -0.07 -9.39
N TYR A 149 -10.45 0.00 -8.21
CA TYR A 149 -9.67 -1.13 -7.67
C TYR A 149 -10.54 -2.38 -7.38
N ASN A 150 -11.80 -2.17 -6.98
CA ASN A 150 -12.77 -3.27 -6.84
C ASN A 150 -13.10 -3.93 -8.19
N ALA A 151 -13.23 -3.14 -9.26
CA ALA A 151 -13.60 -3.60 -10.60
C ALA A 151 -12.43 -4.27 -11.35
N VAL A 152 -11.18 -3.87 -11.09
CA VAL A 152 -10.00 -4.44 -11.78
C VAL A 152 -9.95 -5.97 -11.60
N PRO A 153 -10.07 -6.77 -12.68
CA PRO A 153 -10.14 -8.22 -12.58
C PRO A 153 -8.82 -8.83 -12.12
N GLN A 154 -8.89 -9.90 -11.32
CA GLN A 154 -7.71 -10.69 -10.97
C GLN A 154 -7.22 -11.50 -12.16
N ARG A 155 -6.33 -10.90 -12.94
CA ARG A 155 -5.54 -11.65 -13.94
C ARG A 155 -4.47 -12.46 -13.19
N GLY A 156 -4.37 -13.76 -13.44
CA GLY A 156 -3.54 -14.70 -12.66
C GLY A 156 -2.03 -14.38 -12.69
N ARG A 157 -1.23 -15.07 -11.86
CA ARG A 157 0.25 -14.93 -11.88
C ARG A 157 0.86 -15.33 -13.23
N GLU A 158 0.34 -16.38 -13.84
CA GLU A 158 0.82 -16.86 -15.15
C GLU A 158 0.57 -15.82 -16.24
N TRP A 159 -0.65 -15.29 -16.33
CA TRP A 159 -1.00 -14.23 -17.28
C TRP A 159 -0.06 -13.02 -17.18
N ARG A 160 0.29 -12.58 -15.96
CA ARG A 160 1.22 -11.45 -15.76
C ARG A 160 2.63 -11.72 -16.30
N LYS A 161 3.03 -12.99 -16.44
CA LYS A 161 4.35 -13.39 -16.95
C LYS A 161 4.35 -13.65 -18.45
N THR A 162 3.24 -14.16 -18.98
CA THR A 162 3.19 -14.66 -20.37
C THR A 162 2.50 -13.71 -21.33
N GLU A 163 1.41 -13.07 -20.91
CA GLU A 163 0.46 -12.40 -21.81
C GLU A 163 0.30 -10.89 -21.56
N SER A 164 0.81 -10.37 -20.44
CA SER A 164 0.75 -8.94 -20.12
C SER A 164 1.62 -8.12 -21.06
N LYS A 165 1.07 -7.04 -21.63
CA LYS A 165 1.81 -6.08 -22.45
C LYS A 165 2.88 -5.32 -21.66
N ILE A 166 2.64 -5.09 -20.37
CA ILE A 166 3.54 -4.39 -19.45
C ILE A 166 4.29 -5.35 -18.50
N LYS A 167 4.64 -6.55 -18.98
CA LYS A 167 5.26 -7.60 -18.14
C LYS A 167 6.63 -7.19 -17.57
N GLY A 168 7.41 -6.43 -18.33
CA GLY A 168 8.73 -5.95 -17.91
C GLY A 168 8.56 -4.95 -16.77
N LEU A 169 7.71 -3.94 -16.99
CA LEU A 169 7.35 -2.93 -15.99
C LEU A 169 6.78 -3.54 -14.71
N ARG A 170 5.90 -4.55 -14.80
CA ARG A 170 5.35 -5.23 -13.61
C ARG A 170 6.42 -5.97 -12.81
N SER A 171 7.35 -6.63 -13.49
CA SER A 171 8.46 -7.33 -12.84
C SER A 171 9.40 -6.33 -12.16
N PHE A 172 9.72 -5.24 -12.86
CA PHE A 172 10.55 -4.15 -12.38
C PHE A 172 9.94 -3.45 -11.15
N ASN A 173 8.67 -3.01 -11.22
CA ASN A 173 7.99 -2.40 -10.08
C ASN A 173 7.93 -3.32 -8.86
N ASN A 174 7.76 -4.63 -9.08
CA ASN A 174 7.82 -5.60 -7.98
C ASN A 174 9.21 -5.75 -7.40
N TRP A 175 10.26 -5.67 -8.23
CA TRP A 175 11.64 -5.71 -7.77
C TRP A 175 11.99 -4.46 -6.99
N ILE A 176 11.66 -3.25 -7.46
CA ILE A 176 11.84 -1.98 -6.72
C ILE A 176 11.20 -2.06 -5.33
N LYS A 177 9.96 -2.55 -5.23
CA LYS A 177 9.30 -2.74 -3.93
C LYS A 177 10.02 -3.77 -3.05
N SER A 178 10.58 -4.82 -3.64
CA SER A 178 11.34 -5.83 -2.90
C SER A 178 12.66 -5.26 -2.39
N THR A 179 13.36 -4.49 -3.22
CA THR A 179 14.56 -3.73 -2.88
C THR A 179 14.31 -2.78 -1.72
N LEU A 180 13.24 -1.98 -1.79
CA LEU A 180 12.90 -1.03 -0.72
C LEU A 180 12.62 -1.74 0.62
N ILE A 181 11.84 -2.83 0.59
CA ILE A 181 11.56 -3.62 1.79
C ILE A 181 12.85 -4.26 2.33
N GLN A 182 13.65 -4.90 1.50
CA GLN A 182 14.87 -5.58 1.96
C GLN A 182 15.89 -4.61 2.56
N LYS A 183 16.06 -3.44 1.94
CA LYS A 183 17.06 -2.47 2.37
C LYS A 183 16.65 -1.68 3.61
N PHE A 184 15.37 -1.34 3.75
CA PHE A 184 14.94 -0.36 4.76
C PHE A 184 13.97 -0.89 5.82
N SER A 185 13.47 -2.11 5.70
CA SER A 185 12.68 -2.72 6.79
C SER A 185 13.52 -3.15 8.01
N PRO A 186 14.76 -3.67 7.87
CA PRO A 186 15.52 -4.10 9.02
C PRO A 186 15.92 -2.94 9.93
N ASP A 187 16.05 -3.21 11.23
CA ASP A 187 16.57 -2.24 12.18
C ASP A 187 18.11 -2.18 12.24
N GLU A 188 18.64 -1.06 12.76
CA GLU A 188 20.08 -0.82 12.85
C GLU A 188 20.80 -1.91 13.68
N GLU A 189 20.13 -2.44 14.70
CA GLU A 189 20.63 -3.56 15.52
C GLU A 189 20.69 -4.86 14.72
N PHE A 190 19.73 -5.12 13.84
CA PHE A 190 19.76 -6.26 12.92
C PHE A 190 20.88 -6.11 11.89
N VAL A 191 21.00 -4.93 11.26
CA VAL A 191 22.03 -4.66 10.24
C VAL A 191 23.44 -4.74 10.83
N SER A 192 23.67 -4.16 12.00
CA SER A 192 24.98 -4.24 12.68
C SER A 192 25.35 -5.68 13.04
N ARG A 193 24.38 -6.50 13.47
CA ARG A 193 24.61 -7.93 13.76
C ARG A 193 24.86 -8.75 12.51
N SER A 194 24.10 -8.54 11.43
CA SER A 194 24.23 -9.32 10.19
C SER A 194 25.56 -9.06 9.49
N ILE A 195 26.13 -7.86 9.67
CA ILE A 195 27.49 -7.53 9.22
C ILE A 195 28.54 -8.07 10.20
N GLY A 196 28.36 -7.87 11.51
CA GLY A 196 29.35 -8.23 12.54
C GLY A 196 29.50 -9.75 12.81
N THR A 197 28.47 -10.55 12.58
CA THR A 197 28.53 -12.03 12.71
C THR A 197 29.34 -12.70 11.61
N LYS A 198 29.76 -11.97 10.57
CA LYS A 198 30.61 -12.50 9.50
C LYS A 198 32.09 -12.59 9.90
N ASP A 199 32.54 -11.84 10.91
CA ASP A 199 33.99 -11.67 11.19
C ASP A 199 34.51 -12.25 12.51
N TRP A 200 33.68 -12.51 13.53
CA TRP A 200 34.16 -13.10 14.79
C TRP A 200 33.17 -14.13 15.37
N ALA A 201 33.39 -15.40 15.07
CA ALA A 201 32.93 -16.50 15.91
C ALA A 201 33.93 -16.64 17.07
N ASP A 202 33.76 -15.83 18.11
CA ASP A 202 34.46 -16.02 19.39
C ASP A 202 33.48 -16.59 20.42
N ASP A 203 33.95 -17.53 21.24
CA ASP A 203 33.16 -18.32 22.19
C ASP A 203 32.55 -17.51 23.37
N ASN A 204 32.61 -16.17 23.32
CA ASN A 204 32.05 -15.23 24.29
C ASN A 204 30.89 -14.40 23.70
N ALA A 205 30.00 -15.05 22.94
CA ALA A 205 28.81 -14.39 22.43
C ALA A 205 27.93 -13.88 23.60
N PRO A 206 27.42 -12.64 23.54
CA PRO A 206 26.41 -12.15 24.47
C PRO A 206 25.23 -13.14 24.53
N PRO A 207 24.50 -13.23 25.67
CA PRO A 207 23.34 -14.11 25.77
C PRO A 207 22.37 -13.86 24.61
N PRO A 208 21.64 -14.88 24.13
CA PRO A 208 20.72 -14.75 23.02
C PRO A 208 19.63 -13.74 23.40
N MET A 209 19.83 -12.50 22.96
CA MET A 209 18.84 -11.43 23.04
C MET A 209 17.70 -11.83 22.10
N GLU A 210 16.45 -11.68 22.54
CA GLU A 210 15.28 -12.11 21.77
C GLU A 210 15.39 -11.67 20.31
N ASP A 211 15.17 -12.60 19.36
CA ASP A 211 15.15 -12.29 17.94
C ASP A 211 14.01 -11.32 17.65
N LYS A 212 14.30 -10.03 17.77
CA LYS A 212 13.35 -8.95 17.56
C LYS A 212 12.80 -9.04 16.14
N ARG A 213 11.48 -9.18 16.05
CA ARG A 213 10.73 -9.29 14.81
C ARG A 213 10.00 -8.00 14.50
N LEU A 214 9.74 -7.76 13.23
CA LEU A 214 9.12 -6.52 12.75
C LEU A 214 7.60 -6.54 12.95
N LEU A 215 7.06 -5.41 13.38
CA LEU A 215 5.63 -5.09 13.30
C LEU A 215 5.41 -4.08 12.17
N VAL A 216 4.55 -4.43 11.21
CA VAL A 216 4.38 -3.69 9.95
C VAL A 216 2.94 -3.24 9.76
N VAL A 217 2.75 -1.98 9.36
CA VAL A 217 1.47 -1.48 8.80
C VAL A 217 1.67 -1.18 7.32
N ASP A 218 0.77 -1.68 6.46
CA ASP A 218 0.78 -1.46 5.02
C ASP A 218 -0.46 -0.64 4.60
N LEU A 219 -0.24 0.63 4.28
CA LEU A 219 -1.26 1.63 3.93
C LEU A 219 -1.62 1.55 2.44
N GLY A 220 -2.85 1.14 2.18
CA GLY A 220 -3.32 0.81 0.84
C GLY A 220 -2.68 -0.48 0.33
N CYS A 221 -2.78 -1.55 1.13
CA CYS A 221 -2.16 -2.85 0.82
C CYS A 221 -2.75 -3.53 -0.44
N GLY A 222 -3.87 -3.00 -0.95
CA GLY A 222 -4.60 -3.51 -2.08
C GLY A 222 -4.94 -4.99 -1.91
N LYS A 223 -4.76 -5.76 -2.99
CA LYS A 223 -5.04 -7.19 -3.05
C LYS A 223 -3.94 -8.06 -2.40
N GLY A 224 -3.11 -7.49 -1.52
CA GLY A 224 -1.99 -8.17 -0.85
C GLY A 224 -0.81 -8.47 -1.79
N GLY A 225 -0.42 -7.51 -2.64
CA GLY A 225 0.68 -7.66 -3.61
C GLY A 225 2.07 -7.89 -2.99
N ASP A 226 2.24 -7.40 -1.75
CA ASP A 226 3.53 -7.34 -1.07
C ASP A 226 3.69 -8.36 0.06
N LEU A 227 2.66 -9.16 0.37
CA LEU A 227 2.72 -10.24 1.38
C LEU A 227 3.91 -11.20 1.19
N GLY A 228 4.19 -11.58 -0.07
CA GLY A 228 5.33 -12.44 -0.37
C GLY A 228 6.67 -11.76 -0.19
N LYS A 229 6.73 -10.43 -0.29
CA LYS A 229 7.95 -9.63 -0.07
C LYS A 229 8.25 -9.52 1.42
N TRP A 230 7.22 -9.25 2.22
CA TRP A 230 7.33 -9.26 3.68
C TRP A 230 7.72 -10.63 4.26
N GLN A 231 7.25 -11.73 3.67
CA GLN A 231 7.69 -13.08 4.06
C GLN A 231 9.18 -13.33 3.75
N LEU A 232 9.74 -12.60 2.79
CA LEU A 232 11.12 -12.70 2.34
C LEU A 232 11.97 -11.51 2.82
N ALA A 233 11.47 -10.71 3.76
CA ALA A 233 12.24 -9.62 4.35
C ALA A 233 13.43 -10.20 5.14
N PRO A 234 14.58 -9.49 5.20
CA PRO A 234 15.78 -10.00 5.88
C PRO A 234 15.54 -10.21 7.38
N GLN A 235 14.91 -9.23 8.03
CA GLN A 235 14.44 -9.35 9.41
C GLN A 235 13.02 -9.95 9.41
N PRO A 236 12.77 -11.04 10.15
CA PRO A 236 11.46 -11.69 10.17
C PRO A 236 10.36 -10.75 10.68
N VAL A 237 9.21 -10.79 10.01
CA VAL A 237 7.99 -10.10 10.43
C VAL A 237 7.24 -10.97 11.44
N ASP A 238 6.71 -10.36 12.50
CA ASP A 238 5.80 -11.02 13.45
C ASP A 238 4.34 -10.68 13.13
N LEU A 239 4.06 -9.40 12.90
CA LEU A 239 2.73 -8.87 12.59
C LEU A 239 2.77 -8.03 11.32
N TYR A 240 1.81 -8.31 10.44
CA TYR A 240 1.49 -7.48 9.28
C TYR A 240 0.02 -7.01 9.36
N VAL A 241 -0.19 -5.69 9.32
CA VAL A 241 -1.53 -5.09 9.28
C VAL A 241 -1.75 -4.46 7.91
N GLY A 242 -2.60 -5.08 7.09
CA GLY A 242 -2.96 -4.57 5.76
C GLY A 242 -4.25 -3.75 5.81
N LEU A 243 -4.16 -2.47 5.42
CA LEU A 243 -5.29 -1.54 5.43
C LEU A 243 -5.54 -1.01 4.02
N ASP A 244 -6.80 -0.93 3.60
CA ASP A 244 -7.17 -0.41 2.27
C ASP A 244 -8.64 0.04 2.27
N PRO A 245 -9.01 1.15 1.62
CA PRO A 245 -10.42 1.58 1.56
C PRO A 245 -11.30 0.62 0.74
N ALA A 246 -10.73 -0.16 -0.17
CA ALA A 246 -11.44 -1.09 -1.03
C ALA A 246 -11.65 -2.46 -0.35
N GLU A 247 -12.86 -2.66 0.19
CA GLU A 247 -13.22 -3.90 0.88
C GLU A 247 -12.98 -5.18 0.05
N VAL A 248 -13.27 -5.16 -1.26
CA VAL A 248 -12.99 -6.32 -2.13
C VAL A 248 -11.49 -6.62 -2.19
N SER A 249 -10.65 -5.59 -2.21
CA SER A 249 -9.19 -5.74 -2.14
C SER A 249 -8.76 -6.41 -0.83
N ILE A 250 -9.34 -6.00 0.30
CA ILE A 250 -9.08 -6.58 1.63
C ILE A 250 -9.47 -8.07 1.69
N VAL A 251 -10.64 -8.43 1.18
CA VAL A 251 -11.07 -9.83 1.10
C VAL A 251 -10.08 -10.67 0.29
N GLN A 252 -9.66 -10.16 -0.88
CA GLN A 252 -8.69 -10.85 -1.74
C GLN A 252 -7.29 -10.95 -1.12
N ALA A 253 -6.84 -9.92 -0.39
CA ALA A 253 -5.58 -9.94 0.35
C ALA A 253 -5.60 -11.03 1.43
N ARG A 254 -6.70 -11.12 2.18
CA ARG A 254 -6.93 -12.15 3.21
C ARG A 254 -6.95 -13.56 2.60
N GLU A 255 -7.61 -13.76 1.47
CA GLU A 255 -7.59 -15.04 0.74
C GLU A 255 -6.19 -15.43 0.29
N ARG A 256 -5.42 -14.47 -0.24
CA ARG A 256 -4.02 -14.69 -0.65
C ARG A 256 -3.14 -15.10 0.53
N TYR A 257 -3.25 -14.41 1.66
CA TYR A 257 -2.55 -14.74 2.89
C TYR A 257 -2.93 -16.14 3.41
N ASN A 258 -4.22 -16.49 3.43
CA ASN A 258 -4.69 -17.84 3.77
C ASN A 258 -4.13 -18.92 2.82
N GLY A 259 -3.99 -18.60 1.53
CA GLY A 259 -3.32 -19.45 0.55
C GLY A 259 -1.84 -19.70 0.88
N MET A 260 -1.12 -18.67 1.37
CA MET A 260 0.26 -18.81 1.86
C MET A 260 0.31 -19.69 3.10
N ARG A 261 -0.59 -19.46 4.07
CA ARG A 261 -0.67 -20.20 5.35
C ARG A 261 -0.95 -21.70 5.18
N THR A 262 -1.80 -22.05 4.23
CA THR A 262 -2.18 -23.46 3.97
C THR A 262 -1.15 -24.23 3.13
N GLY A 263 -0.05 -23.60 2.72
CA GLY A 263 1.01 -24.24 1.93
C GLY A 263 0.57 -24.64 0.52
N ARG A 264 -0.59 -24.16 0.03
CA ARG A 264 -1.10 -24.37 -1.34
C ARG A 264 -0.44 -23.43 -2.36
N GLY A 265 0.64 -22.74 -1.97
CA GLY A 265 1.44 -21.89 -2.83
C GLY A 265 2.50 -22.66 -3.62
N PRO A 266 2.98 -22.11 -4.76
CA PRO A 266 3.94 -22.80 -5.65
C PRO A 266 5.35 -23.01 -5.04
N ARG A 267 5.65 -22.48 -3.85
CA ARG A 267 6.87 -22.75 -3.08
C ARG A 267 6.54 -22.72 -1.59
N ARG A 268 7.01 -23.71 -0.81
CA ARG A 268 6.97 -23.65 0.66
C ARG A 268 7.92 -22.52 1.12
N PRO A 269 7.45 -21.53 1.91
CA PRO A 269 8.34 -20.57 2.54
C PRO A 269 9.35 -21.28 3.45
N ARG A 270 10.57 -20.75 3.54
CA ARG A 270 11.50 -21.11 4.61
C ARG A 270 11.11 -20.28 5.83
N GLY A 271 10.64 -20.93 6.90
CA GLY A 271 10.32 -20.28 8.18
C GLY A 271 8.82 -20.15 8.48
N PRO A 272 8.46 -19.79 9.73
CA PRO A 272 7.09 -19.50 10.11
C PRO A 272 6.54 -18.29 9.34
N LEU A 273 5.26 -18.34 9.00
CA LEU A 273 4.54 -17.21 8.40
C LEU A 273 4.17 -16.22 9.52
N PHE A 274 4.32 -14.92 9.25
CA PHE A 274 3.89 -13.84 10.15
C PHE A 274 2.38 -13.89 10.38
N HIS A 275 1.91 -13.39 11.54
CA HIS A 275 0.48 -13.12 11.74
C HIS A 275 0.04 -11.93 10.89
N ALA A 276 -1.15 -12.02 10.28
CA ALA A 276 -1.64 -10.95 9.42
C ALA A 276 -3.09 -10.62 9.73
N GLU A 277 -3.36 -9.32 9.87
CA GLU A 277 -4.70 -8.76 10.01
C GLU A 277 -5.02 -7.82 8.87
N PHE A 278 -6.28 -7.82 8.44
CA PHE A 278 -6.72 -7.01 7.30
C PHE A 278 -8.05 -6.34 7.63
N ALA A 279 -8.13 -5.03 7.41
CA ALA A 279 -9.33 -4.24 7.66
C ALA A 279 -9.57 -3.20 6.56
N PRO A 280 -10.83 -2.99 6.12
CA PRO A 280 -11.15 -1.87 5.27
C PRO A 280 -11.02 -0.57 6.07
N LYS A 281 -10.20 0.38 5.60
CA LYS A 281 -9.96 1.65 6.30
C LYS A 281 -9.45 2.72 5.33
N ASP A 282 -10.03 3.91 5.40
CA ASP A 282 -9.42 5.10 4.78
C ASP A 282 -8.24 5.54 5.64
N CYS A 283 -7.03 5.28 5.15
CA CYS A 283 -5.79 5.58 5.87
C CYS A 283 -5.41 7.07 5.85
N PHE A 284 -6.09 7.87 5.02
CA PHE A 284 -5.75 9.27 4.76
C PHE A 284 -6.80 10.23 5.30
N GLY A 285 -8.08 9.84 5.31
CA GLY A 285 -9.17 10.63 5.88
C GLY A 285 -9.56 10.27 7.32
N GLU A 286 -9.21 9.08 7.81
CA GLU A 286 -9.65 8.60 9.14
C GLU A 286 -8.48 8.26 10.06
N TYR A 287 -8.72 8.29 11.37
CA TYR A 287 -7.72 7.91 12.36
C TYR A 287 -7.55 6.38 12.43
N LEU A 288 -6.30 5.90 12.42
CA LEU A 288 -6.02 4.45 12.45
C LEU A 288 -6.23 3.80 13.83
N GLY A 289 -6.30 4.57 14.91
CA GLY A 289 -6.53 4.03 16.25
C GLY A 289 -7.92 3.43 16.46
N ASP A 290 -8.84 3.60 15.51
CA ASP A 290 -10.12 2.88 15.50
C ASP A 290 -9.97 1.40 15.08
N VAL A 291 -8.83 1.03 14.50
CA VAL A 291 -8.55 -0.36 14.11
C VAL A 291 -8.03 -1.11 15.34
N PRO A 292 -8.73 -2.16 15.82
CA PRO A 292 -8.40 -2.80 17.10
C PRO A 292 -6.95 -3.26 17.23
N ILE A 293 -6.38 -3.88 16.19
CA ILE A 293 -4.99 -4.35 16.23
C ILE A 293 -3.98 -3.20 16.25
N VAL A 294 -4.27 -2.08 15.58
CA VAL A 294 -3.42 -0.88 15.62
C VAL A 294 -3.44 -0.25 17.01
N GLN A 295 -4.63 -0.19 17.63
CA GLN A 295 -4.79 0.30 18.99
C GLN A 295 -4.05 -0.59 20.02
N GLN A 296 -4.13 -1.90 19.85
CA GLN A 296 -3.47 -2.88 20.73
C GLN A 296 -1.94 -2.80 20.66
N VAL A 297 -1.39 -2.69 19.44
CA VAL A 297 0.07 -2.54 19.25
C VAL A 297 0.55 -1.17 19.74
N GLY A 298 -0.23 -0.13 19.48
CA GLY A 298 0.05 1.23 19.93
C GLY A 298 0.09 2.20 18.76
N ILE A 299 -0.68 3.28 18.92
CA ILE A 299 -0.65 4.45 18.05
C ILE A 299 -0.73 5.69 18.94
N ASP A 300 0.14 6.66 18.70
CA ASP A 300 0.14 7.91 19.44
C ASP A 300 -0.87 8.90 18.83
N PRO A 301 -1.95 9.26 19.54
CA PRO A 301 -2.92 10.23 19.06
C PRO A 301 -2.34 11.64 18.98
N ASN A 302 -1.23 11.93 19.67
CA ASN A 302 -0.64 13.26 19.75
C ASN A 302 0.56 13.44 18.79
N ALA A 303 0.80 12.51 17.87
CA ALA A 303 1.85 12.66 16.88
C ALA A 303 1.59 13.87 15.95
N GLY A 304 2.62 14.70 15.75
CA GLY A 304 2.59 15.84 14.84
C GLY A 304 2.61 17.21 15.53
N PRO A 305 2.36 18.29 14.75
CA PRO A 305 2.42 19.65 15.26
C PRO A 305 1.33 19.89 16.32
N GLY A 306 1.72 20.44 17.47
CA GLY A 306 0.85 20.60 18.65
C GLY A 306 0.79 19.39 19.58
N GLY A 307 1.56 18.33 19.30
CA GLY A 307 1.76 17.19 20.18
C GLY A 307 2.45 17.54 21.51
N SER A 308 2.29 16.68 22.51
CA SER A 308 2.96 16.86 23.81
C SER A 308 4.48 16.75 23.65
N VAL A 309 5.24 17.59 24.36
CA VAL A 309 6.71 17.50 24.44
C VAL A 309 7.17 16.11 24.90
N MET A 310 6.34 15.38 25.65
CA MET A 310 6.63 13.98 26.00
C MET A 310 6.54 13.03 24.81
N SER A 311 5.57 13.20 23.91
CA SER A 311 5.46 12.40 22.67
C SER A 311 6.70 12.61 21.80
N SER A 312 7.16 13.86 21.65
CA SER A 312 8.37 14.19 20.90
C SER A 312 9.67 13.68 21.55
N ARG A 313 9.71 13.45 22.87
CA ARG A 313 10.91 12.99 23.59
C ARG A 313 11.01 11.49 23.76
N TRP A 314 9.91 10.83 24.11
CA TRP A 314 9.89 9.42 24.45
C TRP A 314 9.45 8.53 23.29
N GLY A 315 8.96 9.14 22.20
CA GLY A 315 8.40 8.43 21.06
C GLY A 315 7.02 7.87 21.39
N GLY A 316 6.14 7.92 20.40
CA GLY A 316 4.84 7.26 20.41
C GLY A 316 4.86 5.97 19.59
N GLY A 317 3.71 5.28 19.49
CA GLY A 317 3.53 4.16 18.55
C GLY A 317 4.17 2.82 18.98
N GLY A 318 3.84 1.77 18.24
CA GLY A 318 4.34 0.41 18.49
C GLY A 318 4.96 -0.28 17.27
N PHE A 319 4.78 0.27 16.07
CA PHE A 319 5.21 -0.38 14.82
C PHE A 319 6.64 -0.01 14.42
N ASP A 320 7.35 -0.97 13.83
CA ASP A 320 8.71 -0.77 13.28
C ASP A 320 8.66 -0.11 11.91
N VAL A 321 7.66 -0.47 11.10
CA VAL A 321 7.59 -0.06 9.70
C VAL A 321 6.17 0.30 9.33
N VAL A 322 6.01 1.44 8.66
CA VAL A 322 4.81 1.81 7.92
C VAL A 322 5.19 1.85 6.46
N ALA A 323 4.45 1.16 5.60
CA ALA A 323 4.67 1.11 4.17
C ALA A 323 3.49 1.74 3.43
N SER A 324 3.77 2.46 2.34
CA SER A 324 2.76 3.07 1.47
C SER A 324 3.25 3.02 0.02
N MET A 325 2.89 1.93 -0.66
CA MET A 325 3.39 1.64 -2.02
C MET A 325 2.39 2.11 -3.07
N PHE A 326 2.71 3.18 -3.79
CA PHE A 326 1.83 3.80 -4.80
C PHE A 326 0.51 4.32 -4.21
N THR A 327 0.53 4.91 -3.01
CA THR A 327 -0.72 5.34 -2.35
C THR A 327 -0.70 6.76 -1.78
N ILE A 328 0.44 7.33 -1.38
CA ILE A 328 0.45 8.66 -0.72
C ILE A 328 -0.10 9.81 -1.59
N HIS A 329 -0.04 9.69 -2.92
CA HIS A 329 -0.53 10.74 -3.82
C HIS A 329 -2.05 10.94 -3.74
N TYR A 330 -2.81 9.96 -3.25
CA TYR A 330 -4.24 10.16 -3.00
C TYR A 330 -4.52 11.05 -1.78
N ALA A 331 -3.59 11.17 -0.82
CA ALA A 331 -3.74 12.06 0.33
C ALA A 331 -3.58 13.54 -0.05
N PHE A 332 -2.85 13.83 -1.13
CA PHE A 332 -2.57 15.18 -1.63
C PHE A 332 -3.77 15.88 -2.28
N GLU A 333 -4.94 15.26 -2.24
CA GLU A 333 -6.22 15.92 -2.53
C GLU A 333 -6.42 17.18 -1.68
N SER A 334 -6.06 17.12 -0.38
CA SER A 334 -6.17 18.25 0.53
C SER A 334 -5.06 18.26 1.57
N GLU A 335 -4.84 19.43 2.17
CA GLU A 335 -3.93 19.56 3.31
C GLU A 335 -4.38 18.69 4.49
N GLU A 336 -5.68 18.65 4.77
CA GLU A 336 -6.27 17.88 5.86
C GLU A 336 -5.95 16.39 5.73
N LYS A 337 -6.18 15.80 4.55
CA LYS A 337 -5.87 14.38 4.29
C LYS A 337 -4.38 14.10 4.38
N THR A 338 -3.54 14.98 3.83
CA THR A 338 -2.07 14.84 3.95
C THR A 338 -1.63 14.85 5.41
N ARG A 339 -2.14 15.80 6.22
CA ARG A 339 -1.82 15.90 7.64
C ARG A 339 -2.35 14.71 8.43
N GLN A 340 -3.57 14.24 8.15
CA GLN A 340 -4.14 13.06 8.80
C GLN A 340 -3.38 11.79 8.44
N MET A 341 -2.95 11.61 7.17
CA MET A 341 -2.04 10.55 6.76
C MET A 341 -0.72 10.60 7.58
N LEU A 342 -0.07 11.77 7.66
CA LEU A 342 1.19 11.92 8.39
C LEU A 342 1.01 11.66 9.89
N ARG A 343 -0.11 12.09 10.48
CA ARG A 343 -0.47 11.78 11.87
C ARG A 343 -0.60 10.26 12.09
N ASN A 344 -1.24 9.56 11.17
CA ASN A 344 -1.38 8.10 11.22
C ASN A 344 -0.01 7.41 11.10
N VAL A 345 0.79 7.78 10.10
CA VAL A 345 2.13 7.23 9.88
C VAL A 345 3.02 7.45 11.12
N ALA A 346 3.15 8.70 11.54
CA ALA A 346 4.04 9.10 12.61
C ALA A 346 3.56 8.67 14.00
N GLY A 347 2.25 8.47 14.17
CA GLY A 347 1.66 7.93 15.39
C GLY A 347 1.81 6.42 15.52
N CYS A 348 1.79 5.67 14.42
CA CYS A 348 2.03 4.22 14.43
C CYS A 348 3.50 3.88 14.69
N LEU A 349 4.42 4.67 14.14
CA LEU A 349 5.86 4.42 14.21
C LEU A 349 6.43 4.69 15.60
N LYS A 350 7.14 3.71 16.14
CA LYS A 350 8.06 3.93 17.27
C LYS A 350 9.29 4.71 16.83
N LYS A 351 10.03 5.23 17.80
CA LYS A 351 11.34 5.86 17.55
C LYS A 351 12.29 4.88 16.85
N GLY A 352 12.96 5.36 15.80
CA GLY A 352 13.79 4.53 14.91
C GLY A 352 12.99 3.71 13.89
N GLY A 353 11.67 3.81 13.88
CA GLY A 353 10.82 3.18 12.87
C GLY A 353 10.95 3.85 11.50
N ARG A 354 10.58 3.12 10.44
CA ARG A 354 10.73 3.59 9.04
C ARG A 354 9.40 3.76 8.35
N PHE A 355 9.25 4.87 7.63
CA PHE A 355 8.17 5.07 6.68
C PHE A 355 8.68 4.88 5.26
N LEU A 356 8.28 3.78 4.63
CA LEU A 356 8.69 3.39 3.27
C LEU A 356 7.58 3.74 2.28
N GLY A 357 7.95 4.17 1.07
CA GLY A 357 6.94 4.27 0.04
C GLY A 357 7.45 4.51 -1.36
N VAL A 358 6.48 4.54 -2.26
CA VAL A 358 6.67 4.82 -3.68
C VAL A 358 5.56 5.78 -4.10
N CYS A 359 5.93 6.81 -4.87
CA CYS A 359 4.96 7.72 -5.46
C CYS A 359 5.46 8.31 -6.79
N PRO A 360 4.54 8.87 -7.59
CA PRO A 360 4.87 9.72 -8.72
C PRO A 360 5.88 10.81 -8.34
N ASN A 361 6.87 11.02 -9.19
CA ASN A 361 7.93 11.98 -8.98
C ASN A 361 7.48 13.37 -9.45
N SER A 362 7.24 14.29 -8.51
CA SER A 362 6.83 15.66 -8.84
C SER A 362 7.83 16.40 -9.70
N ASP A 363 9.12 16.07 -9.63
CA ASP A 363 10.14 16.79 -10.41
C ASP A 363 9.94 16.52 -11.91
N ILE A 364 9.56 15.28 -12.25
CA ILE A 364 9.20 14.89 -13.62
C ILE A 364 7.90 15.58 -14.06
N ILE A 365 6.89 15.58 -13.19
CA ILE A 365 5.61 16.24 -13.46
C ILE A 365 5.82 17.74 -13.71
N SER A 366 6.53 18.42 -12.81
CA SER A 366 6.86 19.85 -12.91
C SER A 366 7.62 20.17 -14.19
N ALA A 367 8.64 19.36 -14.54
CA ALA A 367 9.39 19.56 -15.77
C ALA A 367 8.52 19.41 -17.02
N ARG A 368 7.65 18.39 -17.07
CA ARG A 368 6.72 18.17 -18.19
C ARG A 368 5.70 19.29 -18.33
N VAL A 369 5.13 19.74 -17.22
CA VAL A 369 4.17 20.85 -17.20
C VAL A 369 4.81 22.14 -17.68
N ALA A 370 5.99 22.50 -17.17
CA ALA A 370 6.71 23.70 -17.60
C ALA A 370 7.08 23.63 -19.09
N GLU A 371 7.58 22.49 -19.57
CA GLU A 371 7.91 22.26 -20.98
C GLU A 371 6.70 22.46 -21.90
N LEU A 372 5.56 21.85 -21.55
CA LEU A 372 4.34 21.90 -22.37
C LEU A 372 3.69 23.28 -22.34
N ASN A 373 3.67 23.96 -21.19
CA ASN A 373 3.19 25.33 -21.08
C ASN A 373 4.07 26.31 -21.88
N ALA A 374 5.40 26.13 -21.89
CA ALA A 374 6.30 26.94 -22.71
C ALA A 374 6.03 26.73 -24.21
N LYS A 375 5.93 25.48 -24.68
CA LYS A 375 5.61 25.16 -26.09
C LYS A 375 4.26 25.73 -26.52
N ARG A 376 3.27 25.68 -25.63
CA ARG A 376 1.96 26.26 -25.88
C ARG A 376 2.05 27.77 -26.06
N LYS A 377 2.73 28.48 -25.16
CA LYS A 377 2.96 29.93 -25.29
C LYS A 377 3.68 30.29 -26.59
N GLU A 378 4.68 29.50 -26.99
CA GLU A 378 5.37 29.68 -28.27
C GLU A 378 4.40 29.57 -29.45
N ARG A 379 3.54 28.54 -29.48
CA ARG A 379 2.50 28.36 -30.51
C ARG A 379 1.50 29.51 -30.54
N GLU A 380 0.99 29.93 -29.38
CA GLU A 380 0.06 31.07 -29.28
C GLU A 380 0.71 32.38 -29.77
N THR A 381 1.99 32.60 -29.47
CA THR A 381 2.72 33.78 -29.97
C THR A 381 3.04 33.70 -31.45
N ALA A 382 3.21 32.51 -32.02
CA ALA A 382 3.38 32.30 -33.45
C ALA A 382 2.05 32.54 -34.20
N ALA A 383 0.94 31.99 -33.71
CA ALA A 383 -0.39 32.20 -34.26
C ALA A 383 -0.79 33.69 -34.26
N LYS A 384 -0.52 34.42 -33.17
CA LYS A 384 -0.75 35.88 -33.08
C LYS A 384 0.13 36.71 -34.02
N LYS A 385 1.23 36.16 -34.54
CA LYS A 385 2.08 36.82 -35.55
C LYS A 385 1.65 36.50 -36.99
N GLU A 386 0.86 35.45 -37.19
CA GLU A 386 0.39 34.97 -38.50
C GLU A 386 -1.05 35.38 -38.82
N GLU A 387 -1.71 36.23 -38.01
CA GLU A 387 -3.01 36.84 -38.37
C GLU A 387 -2.89 37.80 -39.57
N ALA A 388 -2.92 37.22 -40.76
CA ALA A 388 -3.62 37.73 -41.94
C ALA A 388 -4.57 36.63 -42.44
N GLU A 389 -5.88 36.91 -42.29
CA GLU A 389 -7.08 36.21 -42.81
C GLU A 389 -7.59 35.00 -41.99
N PRO A 390 -8.79 35.09 -41.40
CA PRO A 390 -9.45 33.96 -40.74
C PRO A 390 -10.20 33.11 -41.79
N GLU A 391 -9.81 31.86 -41.97
CA GLU A 391 -10.63 30.86 -42.68
C GLU A 391 -11.38 29.99 -41.66
N ASP A 392 -12.63 29.68 -42.02
CA ASP A 392 -13.73 29.16 -41.20
C ASP A 392 -13.41 28.04 -40.20
N GLY A 393 -13.89 28.24 -38.96
CA GLY A 393 -14.83 27.28 -38.36
C GLY A 393 -14.29 25.96 -37.79
N GLU A 394 -13.00 25.83 -37.47
CA GLU A 394 -12.54 24.72 -36.63
C GLU A 394 -12.89 24.99 -35.16
N VAL A 395 -13.67 24.07 -34.59
CA VAL A 395 -14.05 24.07 -33.17
C VAL A 395 -12.76 24.03 -32.36
N GLU A 396 -12.46 25.06 -31.57
CA GLU A 396 -11.29 25.06 -30.67
C GLU A 396 -11.39 23.87 -29.70
N GLU A 397 -10.72 22.77 -30.04
CA GLU A 397 -10.65 21.57 -29.21
C GLU A 397 -9.77 21.85 -28.00
N ASP A 398 -10.30 22.55 -27.00
CA ASP A 398 -9.87 22.51 -25.59
C ASP A 398 -8.32 22.49 -25.42
N ASP A 399 -7.62 23.42 -26.09
CA ASP A 399 -6.16 23.61 -26.17
C ASP A 399 -5.48 23.85 -24.80
N ASN A 400 -6.28 23.85 -23.74
CA ASN A 400 -5.88 24.07 -22.36
C ASN A 400 -5.43 22.78 -21.63
N LYS A 401 -5.53 21.61 -22.29
CA LYS A 401 -5.25 20.31 -21.66
C LYS A 401 -3.78 19.91 -21.77
N ILE A 402 -3.07 19.96 -20.66
CA ILE A 402 -1.73 19.40 -20.54
C ILE A 402 -1.82 17.87 -20.41
N GLU A 403 -1.33 17.16 -21.42
CA GLU A 403 -1.19 15.72 -21.40
C GLU A 403 0.13 15.23 -21.99
N TRP A 404 0.61 14.09 -21.50
CA TRP A 404 1.75 13.38 -22.06
C TRP A 404 1.68 11.89 -21.73
N GLY A 405 2.51 11.11 -22.39
CA GLY A 405 2.61 9.68 -22.19
C GLY A 405 3.08 8.98 -23.46
N ASN A 406 2.88 7.67 -23.47
CA ASN A 406 3.16 6.81 -24.62
C ASN A 406 2.03 5.78 -24.78
N SER A 407 2.28 4.68 -25.50
CA SER A 407 1.24 3.68 -25.76
C SER A 407 0.78 2.91 -24.51
N ILE A 408 1.54 2.93 -23.42
CA ILE A 408 1.26 2.15 -22.20
C ILE A 408 0.87 3.00 -20.98
N TYR A 409 1.24 4.28 -20.93
CA TYR A 409 0.85 5.17 -19.84
C TYR A 409 0.46 6.55 -20.36
N ARG A 410 -0.42 7.24 -19.64
CA ARG A 410 -0.80 8.63 -19.94
C ARG A 410 -1.09 9.40 -18.66
N VAL A 411 -0.62 10.64 -18.61
CA VAL A 411 -0.93 11.62 -17.58
C VAL A 411 -1.67 12.78 -18.23
N ARG A 412 -2.81 13.16 -17.65
CA ARG A 412 -3.64 14.25 -18.18
C ARG A 412 -4.12 15.16 -17.06
N PHE A 413 -3.83 16.44 -17.15
CA PHE A 413 -4.47 17.46 -16.32
C PHE A 413 -5.81 17.88 -16.94
N SER A 414 -6.83 17.98 -16.09
CA SER A 414 -8.19 18.39 -16.51
C SER A 414 -8.47 19.87 -16.29
N GLY A 415 -7.58 20.58 -15.60
CA GLY A 415 -7.68 22.02 -15.35
C GLY A 415 -6.33 22.70 -15.56
N ASP A 416 -6.30 24.00 -15.28
CA ASP A 416 -5.11 24.82 -15.44
C ASP A 416 -3.93 24.27 -14.62
N THR A 417 -2.74 24.45 -15.16
CA THR A 417 -1.48 24.06 -14.52
C THR A 417 -0.58 25.28 -14.34
N PRO A 418 0.36 25.27 -13.37
CA PRO A 418 1.28 26.38 -13.18
C PRO A 418 2.19 26.55 -14.40
N GLU A 419 2.32 27.78 -14.89
CA GLU A 419 3.15 28.06 -16.08
C GLU A 419 4.62 27.66 -15.90
N ASP A 420 5.14 27.81 -14.68
CA ASP A 420 6.51 27.48 -14.28
C ASP A 420 6.67 26.03 -13.78
N GLY A 421 5.58 25.24 -13.77
CA GLY A 421 5.56 23.89 -13.21
C GLY A 421 5.66 23.83 -11.68
N ILE A 422 5.60 24.97 -10.98
CA ILE A 422 5.69 25.04 -9.51
C ILE A 422 4.28 25.01 -8.90
N PHE A 423 3.92 23.85 -8.35
CA PHE A 423 2.60 23.60 -7.78
C PHE A 423 2.39 24.31 -6.43
N ARG A 424 1.70 25.46 -6.46
CA ARG A 424 1.34 26.27 -5.27
C ARG A 424 -0.15 26.62 -5.26
N PRO A 425 -0.92 26.31 -4.20
CA PRO A 425 -0.53 25.60 -2.96
C PRO A 425 -0.12 24.15 -3.23
N PRO A 426 0.56 23.43 -2.31
CA PRO A 426 1.11 22.11 -2.61
C PRO A 426 0.07 20.96 -2.58
N PHE A 427 -1.23 21.25 -2.68
CA PHE A 427 -2.32 20.29 -2.56
C PHE A 427 -3.37 20.54 -3.65
N GLY A 428 -4.14 19.51 -4.01
CA GLY A 428 -5.31 19.62 -4.89
C GLY A 428 -5.01 19.62 -6.39
N TRP A 429 -3.75 19.47 -6.80
CA TRP A 429 -3.36 19.39 -8.22
C TRP A 429 -3.69 18.03 -8.81
N LYS A 430 -4.92 17.89 -9.27
CA LYS A 430 -5.48 16.64 -9.78
C LYS A 430 -5.06 16.36 -11.23
N TYR A 431 -4.62 15.14 -11.50
CA TYR A 431 -4.45 14.61 -12.85
C TYR A 431 -5.10 13.23 -12.97
N SER A 432 -5.50 12.85 -14.17
CA SER A 432 -5.92 11.49 -14.49
C SER A 432 -4.71 10.67 -14.92
N TYR A 433 -4.54 9.50 -14.30
CA TYR A 433 -3.48 8.56 -14.63
C TYR A 433 -4.04 7.31 -15.32
N PHE A 434 -3.43 6.95 -16.45
CA PHE A 434 -3.73 5.73 -17.18
C PHE A 434 -2.48 4.87 -17.26
N MET A 435 -2.65 3.56 -17.04
CA MET A 435 -1.63 2.54 -17.22
C MET A 435 -2.29 1.28 -17.79
N GLU A 436 -1.84 0.88 -18.98
CA GLU A 436 -2.33 -0.28 -19.72
C GLU A 436 -2.41 -1.52 -18.78
N GLU A 437 -3.58 -2.15 -18.72
CA GLU A 437 -3.89 -3.33 -17.89
C GLU A 437 -3.80 -3.16 -16.36
N ALA A 438 -3.48 -1.97 -15.84
CA ALA A 438 -3.28 -1.77 -14.40
C ALA A 438 -4.16 -0.67 -13.80
N VAL A 439 -4.30 0.46 -14.49
CA VAL A 439 -5.01 1.66 -14.01
C VAL A 439 -5.79 2.28 -15.18
N GLU A 440 -7.10 2.47 -15.00
CA GLU A 440 -7.99 3.00 -16.04
C GLU A 440 -8.44 4.41 -15.64
N GLU A 441 -7.68 5.42 -16.08
CA GLU A 441 -7.96 6.86 -15.88
C GLU A 441 -8.33 7.23 -14.43
N VAL A 442 -7.53 6.77 -13.47
CA VAL A 442 -7.77 7.04 -12.05
C VAL A 442 -7.29 8.45 -11.69
N PRO A 443 -8.08 9.22 -10.93
CA PRO A 443 -7.65 10.51 -10.44
C PRO A 443 -6.57 10.38 -9.35
N GLU A 444 -5.43 11.00 -9.58
CA GLU A 444 -4.31 11.13 -8.65
C GLU A 444 -3.99 12.62 -8.41
N TYR A 445 -3.14 12.91 -7.43
CA TYR A 445 -2.73 14.28 -7.12
C TYR A 445 -1.21 14.41 -7.10
N VAL A 446 -0.71 15.55 -7.59
CA VAL A 446 0.71 15.85 -7.53
C VAL A 446 1.15 15.91 -6.08
N VAL A 447 2.33 15.35 -5.79
CA VAL A 447 2.99 15.37 -4.48
C VAL A 447 4.22 16.28 -4.57
N PRO A 448 4.12 17.62 -4.41
CA PRO A 448 5.27 18.50 -4.49
C PRO A 448 6.30 18.11 -3.43
N TRP A 449 7.40 17.48 -3.85
CA TRP A 449 8.24 16.70 -2.95
C TRP A 449 8.83 17.52 -1.80
N GLU A 450 9.34 18.72 -2.09
CA GLU A 450 9.93 19.57 -1.04
C GLU A 450 8.87 20.04 -0.03
N ALA A 451 7.62 20.23 -0.46
CA ALA A 451 6.53 20.50 0.48
C ALA A 451 6.20 19.26 1.31
N PHE A 452 6.17 18.07 0.70
CA PHE A 452 5.97 16.81 1.42
C PHE A 452 7.07 16.57 2.47
N ARG A 453 8.34 16.75 2.09
CA ARG A 453 9.50 16.65 2.99
C ARG A 453 9.42 17.65 4.14
N ALA A 454 9.07 18.90 3.87
CA ALA A 454 8.90 19.90 4.92
C ALA A 454 7.75 19.52 5.87
N LEU A 455 6.62 19.03 5.35
CA LEU A 455 5.51 18.58 6.18
C LEU A 455 5.89 17.39 7.07
N THR A 456 6.74 16.47 6.60
CA THR A 456 7.18 15.32 7.41
C THR A 456 8.01 15.72 8.64
N GLU A 457 8.74 16.84 8.58
CA GLU A 457 9.55 17.35 9.70
C GLU A 457 8.67 17.69 10.91
N ASP A 458 7.47 18.24 10.70
CA ASP A 458 6.48 18.53 11.75
C ASP A 458 6.03 17.27 12.53
N TYR A 459 6.31 16.08 11.98
CA TYR A 459 5.92 14.78 12.54
C TYR A 459 7.12 13.95 13.00
N ASN A 460 8.29 14.57 13.16
CA ASN A 460 9.56 13.90 13.50
C ASN A 460 9.93 12.80 12.49
N LEU A 461 9.67 13.03 11.21
CA LEU A 461 10.06 12.13 10.14
C LEU A 461 11.15 12.79 9.31
N GLU A 462 12.35 12.23 9.34
CA GLU A 462 13.51 12.72 8.61
C GLU A 462 13.76 11.88 7.36
N LEU A 463 13.98 12.55 6.22
CA LEU A 463 14.26 11.89 4.96
C LEU A 463 15.62 11.19 5.01
N GLN A 464 15.63 9.89 4.75
CA GLN A 464 16.87 9.10 4.67
C GLN A 464 17.18 8.63 3.25
N TYR A 465 16.14 8.41 2.44
CA TYR A 465 16.30 7.91 1.08
C TYR A 465 15.23 8.49 0.17
N ARG A 466 15.64 8.97 -1.01
CA ARG A 466 14.76 9.30 -2.14
C ARG A 466 15.56 9.05 -3.41
N LYS A 467 15.07 8.18 -4.30
CA LYS A 467 15.69 7.96 -5.61
C LYS A 467 14.66 7.64 -6.70
N PRO A 468 14.79 8.20 -7.90
CA PRO A 468 14.07 7.75 -9.09
C PRO A 468 14.26 6.25 -9.34
N PHE A 469 13.24 5.60 -9.87
CA PHE A 469 13.25 4.15 -10.07
C PHE A 469 14.44 3.60 -10.87
N LEU A 470 14.84 4.29 -11.94
CA LEU A 470 15.98 3.88 -12.75
C LEU A 470 17.33 4.09 -12.04
N GLU A 471 17.43 5.06 -11.13
CA GLU A 471 18.61 5.20 -10.29
C GLU A 471 18.69 4.08 -9.24
N VAL A 472 17.56 3.69 -8.64
CA VAL A 472 17.51 2.50 -7.76
C VAL A 472 17.98 1.26 -8.49
N TRP A 473 17.61 1.12 -9.77
CA TRP A 473 18.11 0.02 -10.60
C TRP A 473 19.63 0.06 -10.76
N GLU A 474 20.18 1.21 -11.17
CA GLU A 474 21.63 1.32 -11.40
C GLU A 474 22.45 1.07 -10.12
N ASP A 475 21.97 1.53 -8.97
CA ASP A 475 22.65 1.32 -7.69
C ASP A 475 22.60 -0.14 -7.22
N GLU A 476 21.45 -0.81 -7.39
CA GLU A 476 21.16 -2.06 -6.69
C GLU A 476 21.21 -3.30 -7.60
N LYS A 477 21.35 -3.13 -8.92
CA LYS A 477 21.39 -4.27 -9.86
C LYS A 477 22.54 -5.23 -9.58
N ASP A 478 23.66 -4.76 -9.05
CA ASP A 478 24.86 -5.57 -8.80
C ASP A 478 25.04 -5.96 -7.33
N ASP A 479 24.06 -5.65 -6.48
CA ASP A 479 24.05 -6.08 -5.08
C ASP A 479 23.99 -7.62 -4.95
N GLN A 480 24.63 -8.14 -3.88
CA GLN A 480 24.82 -9.57 -3.66
C GLN A 480 23.50 -10.34 -3.48
N GLU A 481 22.46 -9.69 -2.94
CA GLU A 481 21.14 -10.30 -2.73
C GLU A 481 20.13 -9.86 -3.80
N LEU A 482 20.11 -8.57 -4.13
CA LEU A 482 19.13 -7.95 -5.02
C LEU A 482 19.43 -8.20 -6.50
N GLY A 483 20.70 -8.32 -6.89
CA GLY A 483 21.10 -8.68 -8.24
C GLY A 483 20.56 -10.06 -8.65
N PRO A 484 20.88 -11.15 -7.90
CA PRO A 484 20.30 -12.45 -8.15
C PRO A 484 18.76 -12.49 -8.02
N LEU A 485 18.16 -11.62 -7.19
CA LEU A 485 16.71 -11.49 -7.12
C LEU A 485 16.13 -10.92 -8.42
N SER A 486 16.77 -9.93 -9.02
CA SER A 486 16.33 -9.32 -10.29
C SER A 486 16.24 -10.36 -11.42
N GLU A 487 17.18 -11.30 -11.49
CA GLU A 487 17.16 -12.43 -12.44
C GLU A 487 15.99 -13.38 -12.17
N ARG A 488 15.79 -13.77 -10.90
CA ARG A 488 14.70 -14.67 -10.51
C ARG A 488 13.32 -14.06 -10.79
N MET A 489 13.22 -12.73 -10.74
CA MET A 489 12.00 -11.99 -11.01
C MET A 489 11.79 -11.68 -12.49
N GLY A 490 12.77 -11.97 -13.36
CA GLY A 490 12.69 -11.67 -14.79
C GLY A 490 12.83 -10.19 -15.11
N VAL A 491 13.54 -9.44 -14.26
CA VAL A 491 13.83 -8.01 -14.47
C VAL A 491 15.02 -7.84 -15.39
N ARG A 492 16.06 -8.66 -15.24
CA ARG A 492 17.20 -8.69 -16.16
C ARG A 492 17.38 -10.05 -16.79
N ASP A 493 18.00 -10.03 -17.96
CA ASP A 493 18.46 -11.23 -18.62
C ASP A 493 19.60 -11.88 -17.83
N ARG A 494 19.54 -13.20 -17.66
CA ARG A 494 20.48 -13.94 -16.83
C ARG A 494 21.88 -14.03 -17.44
N ASN A 495 22.00 -13.94 -18.77
CA ASN A 495 23.26 -14.15 -19.46
C ASN A 495 23.95 -12.81 -19.77
N THR A 496 23.17 -11.82 -20.21
CA THR A 496 23.67 -10.51 -20.65
C THR A 496 23.60 -9.45 -19.56
N GLY A 497 22.79 -9.67 -18.51
CA GLY A 497 22.53 -8.66 -17.47
C GLY A 497 21.64 -7.50 -17.92
N ALA A 498 21.17 -7.51 -19.17
CA ALA A 498 20.38 -6.42 -19.74
C ALA A 498 19.01 -6.31 -19.07
N LEU A 499 18.56 -5.08 -18.80
CA LEU A 499 17.24 -4.78 -18.27
C LEU A 499 16.15 -5.16 -19.29
N LEU A 500 15.23 -6.04 -18.89
CA LEU A 500 14.15 -6.59 -19.71
C LEU A 500 12.91 -5.69 -19.70
N MET A 501 13.09 -4.45 -20.15
CA MET A 501 12.03 -3.48 -20.34
C MET A 501 12.16 -2.78 -21.68
N THR A 502 11.03 -2.51 -22.34
CA THR A 502 11.00 -1.63 -23.52
C THR A 502 11.30 -0.18 -23.13
N GLU A 503 11.64 0.67 -24.10
CA GLU A 503 11.84 2.10 -23.83
C GLU A 503 10.56 2.78 -23.30
N GLU A 504 9.39 2.37 -23.80
CA GLU A 504 8.11 2.85 -23.29
C GLU A 504 7.86 2.42 -21.83
N GLU A 505 8.22 1.18 -21.47
CA GLU A 505 8.17 0.69 -20.08
C GLU A 505 9.14 1.46 -19.18
N LYS A 506 10.35 1.77 -19.67
CA LYS A 506 11.34 2.56 -18.90
C LYS A 506 10.85 3.99 -18.67
N GLU A 507 10.25 4.61 -19.68
CA GLU A 507 9.64 5.93 -19.56
C GLU A 507 8.48 5.92 -18.55
N ALA A 508 7.62 4.90 -18.59
CA ALA A 508 6.55 4.76 -17.60
C ALA A 508 7.10 4.54 -16.18
N ALA A 509 8.20 3.81 -16.02
CA ALA A 509 8.84 3.60 -14.72
C ALA A 509 9.55 4.85 -14.18
N SER A 510 10.14 5.67 -15.05
CA SER A 510 10.86 6.90 -14.65
C SER A 510 9.94 7.95 -14.05
N PHE A 511 8.62 7.82 -14.27
CA PHE A 511 7.60 8.62 -13.62
C PHE A 511 7.58 8.48 -12.09
N TYR A 512 8.17 7.42 -11.54
CA TYR A 512 8.12 7.12 -10.10
C TYR A 512 9.48 7.26 -9.42
N HIS A 513 9.43 7.57 -8.12
CA HIS A 513 10.56 7.44 -7.21
C HIS A 513 10.19 6.58 -5.98
N ALA A 514 11.21 6.09 -5.29
CA ALA A 514 11.08 5.38 -4.03
C ALA A 514 11.67 6.24 -2.90
N PHE A 515 11.12 6.12 -1.70
CA PHE A 515 11.57 6.88 -0.54
C PHE A 515 11.55 6.10 0.78
N CYS A 516 12.33 6.58 1.74
CA CYS A 516 12.30 6.14 3.14
C CYS A 516 12.53 7.33 4.08
N PHE A 517 11.66 7.49 5.07
CA PHE A 517 11.84 8.39 6.20
C PHE A 517 12.06 7.61 7.49
N TYR A 518 12.77 8.20 8.44
CA TYR A 518 12.99 7.66 9.77
C TYR A 518 12.29 8.50 10.83
N LYS A 519 11.72 7.83 11.83
CA LYS A 519 11.12 8.47 12.99
C LYS A 519 12.20 8.79 14.04
N VAL A 520 12.40 10.08 14.35
CA VAL A 520 13.43 10.55 15.31
C VAL A 520 12.94 10.81 16.72
#